data_AF-A0A4Q3VAH9-F1
#
_entry.id   AF-A0A4Q3VAH9-F1
#
_cell.length_a   1.000
_cell.length_b   1.000
_cell.length_c   1.000
_cell.angle_alpha   90.00
_cell.angle_beta   90.00
_cell.angle_gamma   90.00
#
_symmetry.space_group_name_H-M   'P 1'
#
loop_
_entity.id
_entity.type
_entity.pdbx_description
1 polymer ?
#
loop_
_entity_poly.entity_id
_entity_poly.type
_entity_poly.pdbx_seq_one_letter_code
_entity_poly.pdbx_strand_id
1 'polypeptide(L)'
;MPPGLVVGCLGEANGFLVGPWALNESAQGYPRASLADLYPDDCLRIARRFLQLDAEAQYFHNVPWMNEGPEFAFDVVGRHGDRSDIDMLRRFTRAHRHAKFALAALRTLDSLGATRA
;
A
#
# COMPACT_ATOMS: atom_id res chain seq x y z
N MET A 1 7.92 -14.57 -8.74
CA MET A 1 6.45 -14.47 -8.76
C MET A 1 6.04 -13.18 -9.46
N PRO A 2 4.90 -13.16 -10.19
CA PRO A 2 4.34 -11.94 -10.78
C PRO A 2 4.02 -10.90 -9.67
N PRO A 3 4.60 -9.69 -9.71
CA PRO A 3 4.38 -8.69 -8.66
C PRO A 3 2.91 -8.29 -8.48
N GLY A 4 2.13 -8.29 -9.56
CA GLY A 4 0.69 -8.02 -9.54
C GLY A 4 -0.11 -9.01 -8.69
N LEU A 5 0.23 -10.30 -8.75
CA LEU A 5 -0.43 -11.35 -7.95
C LEU A 5 -0.06 -11.23 -6.48
N VAL A 6 1.22 -10.97 -6.19
CA VAL A 6 1.69 -10.81 -4.81
C VAL A 6 1.02 -9.59 -4.15
N VAL A 7 0.99 -8.45 -4.85
CA VAL A 7 0.36 -7.23 -4.33
C VAL A 7 -1.15 -7.37 -4.20
N GLY A 8 -1.83 -8.04 -5.14
CA GLY A 8 -3.26 -8.31 -5.00
C GLY A 8 -3.58 -9.16 -3.77
N CYS A 9 -2.86 -10.28 -3.58
CA CYS A 9 -3.06 -11.13 -2.40
C CYS A 9 -2.71 -10.43 -1.08
N LEU A 10 -1.62 -9.64 -1.04
CA LEU A 10 -1.26 -8.87 0.16
C LEU A 10 -2.28 -7.76 0.44
N GLY A 11 -2.81 -7.11 -0.59
CA GLY A 11 -3.89 -6.15 -0.49
C GLY A 11 -5.13 -6.78 0.14
N GLU A 12 -5.59 -7.92 -0.37
CA GLU A 12 -6.72 -8.67 0.19
C GLU A 12 -6.49 -9.07 1.65
N ALA A 13 -5.33 -9.64 1.95
CA ALA A 13 -5.00 -10.08 3.31
C ALA A 13 -4.92 -8.90 4.29
N ASN A 14 -4.31 -7.79 3.87
CA ASN A 14 -4.25 -6.59 4.69
C ASN A 14 -5.63 -5.96 4.83
N GLY A 15 -6.43 -5.88 3.76
CA GLY A 15 -7.80 -5.39 3.74
C GLY A 15 -8.71 -6.17 4.69
N PHE A 16 -8.52 -7.50 4.76
CA PHE A 16 -9.09 -8.33 5.81
C PHE A 16 -8.61 -7.78 7.17
N LEU A 17 -7.32 -7.90 7.52
CA LEU A 17 -6.81 -7.58 8.86
C LEU A 17 -7.16 -6.18 9.38
N VAL A 18 -7.34 -5.22 8.49
CA VAL A 18 -7.58 -3.81 8.81
C VAL A 18 -9.03 -3.36 8.57
N GLY A 19 -9.89 -4.25 8.07
CA GLY A 19 -11.24 -3.91 7.60
C GLY A 19 -12.25 -3.61 8.71
N PRO A 20 -13.49 -3.22 8.35
CA PRO A 20 -14.54 -2.86 9.32
C PRO A 20 -14.91 -3.98 10.29
N TRP A 21 -14.75 -5.24 9.88
CA TRP A 21 -15.02 -6.38 10.75
C TRP A 21 -13.95 -6.52 11.87
N ALA A 22 -12.71 -6.10 11.60
CA ALA A 22 -11.66 -6.03 12.61
C ALA A 22 -11.97 -4.93 13.66
N LEU A 23 -12.76 -3.91 13.32
CA LEU A 23 -13.24 -2.91 14.29
C LEU A 23 -14.27 -3.51 15.26
N ASN A 24 -15.11 -4.43 14.78
CA ASN A 24 -16.14 -5.09 15.60
C ASN A 24 -15.55 -6.18 16.52
N GLU A 25 -14.47 -6.85 16.09
CA GLU A 25 -13.76 -7.86 16.89
C GLU A 25 -12.55 -7.34 17.66
N SER A 26 -12.14 -6.08 17.45
CA SER A 26 -11.26 -5.34 18.39
C SER A 26 -11.99 -5.01 19.71
N ALA A 27 -12.81 -5.96 20.17
CA ALA A 27 -13.17 -6.14 21.55
C ALA A 27 -11.88 -6.39 22.34
N GLN A 28 -11.52 -5.42 23.18
CA GLN A 28 -10.65 -5.60 24.35
C GLN A 28 -9.17 -5.92 24.05
N GLY A 29 -8.42 -4.94 23.54
CA GLY A 29 -7.02 -4.76 23.95
C GLY A 29 -5.91 -5.22 22.99
N TYR A 30 -6.22 -5.79 21.83
CA TYR A 30 -5.21 -6.09 20.82
C TYR A 30 -5.07 -4.95 19.80
N PRO A 31 -3.85 -4.43 19.57
CA PRO A 31 -3.63 -3.40 18.55
C PRO A 31 -3.91 -3.98 17.16
N ARG A 32 -4.44 -3.13 16.26
CA ARG A 32 -4.72 -3.49 14.87
C ARG A 32 -3.44 -3.99 14.19
N ALA A 33 -3.49 -5.20 13.64
CA ALA A 33 -2.39 -5.75 12.88
C ALA A 33 -2.47 -5.25 11.42
N SER A 34 -1.41 -4.63 10.92
CA SER A 34 -1.23 -4.36 9.49
C SER A 34 -0.02 -5.12 8.99
N LEU A 35 -0.12 -5.73 7.81
CA LEU A 35 1.02 -6.40 7.19
C LEU A 35 2.16 -5.42 6.91
N ALA A 36 1.82 -4.17 6.56
CA ALA A 36 2.80 -3.10 6.35
C ALA A 36 3.62 -2.83 7.63
N ASP A 37 2.98 -2.86 8.80
CA ASP A 37 3.65 -2.57 10.07
C ASP A 37 4.40 -3.79 10.62
N LEU A 38 3.91 -5.00 10.36
CA LEU A 38 4.54 -6.26 10.80
C LEU A 38 5.76 -6.65 9.94
N TYR A 39 5.71 -6.37 8.63
CA TYR A 39 6.74 -6.76 7.66
C TYR A 39 7.12 -5.59 6.73
N PRO A 40 7.61 -4.47 7.28
CA PRO A 40 7.78 -3.22 6.53
C PRO A 40 8.75 -3.35 5.35
N ASP A 41 9.91 -3.99 5.55
CA ASP A 41 10.95 -4.09 4.52
C ASP A 41 10.51 -4.95 3.33
N ASP A 42 9.87 -6.09 3.59
CA ASP A 42 9.38 -6.98 2.55
C ASP A 42 8.21 -6.36 1.79
N CYS A 43 7.27 -5.75 2.50
CA CYS A 43 6.16 -5.04 1.89
C CYS A 43 6.66 -3.90 1.02
N LEU A 44 7.63 -3.09 1.49
CA LEU A 44 8.21 -1.98 0.74
C LEU A 44 8.93 -2.47 -0.51
N ARG A 45 9.73 -3.52 -0.41
CA ARG A 45 10.43 -4.13 -1.55
C ARG A 45 9.44 -4.59 -2.63
N ILE A 46 8.35 -5.25 -2.22
CA ILE A 46 7.31 -5.75 -3.13
C ILE A 46 6.55 -4.59 -3.76
N ALA A 47 6.13 -3.59 -2.96
CA ALA A 47 5.40 -2.42 -3.43
C ALA A 47 6.21 -1.61 -4.44
N ARG A 48 7.49 -1.35 -4.14
CA ARG A 48 8.42 -0.70 -5.09
C ARG A 48 8.50 -1.48 -6.40
N ARG A 49 8.65 -2.81 -6.35
CA ARG A 49 8.74 -3.63 -7.55
C ARG A 49 7.46 -3.57 -8.39
N PHE A 50 6.30 -3.58 -7.75
CA PHE A 50 4.99 -3.45 -8.41
C PHE A 50 4.84 -2.10 -9.12
N LEU A 51 5.14 -0.99 -8.42
CA LEU A 51 5.06 0.36 -8.97
C LEU A 51 6.13 0.64 -10.03
N GLN A 52 7.33 0.09 -9.89
CA GLN A 52 8.38 0.24 -10.90
C GLN A 52 7.99 -0.36 -12.25
N LEU A 53 7.28 -1.49 -12.21
CA LEU A 53 6.83 -2.21 -13.39
C LEU A 53 5.48 -1.73 -13.94
N ASP A 54 4.82 -0.78 -13.27
CA ASP A 54 3.44 -0.37 -13.57
C ASP A 54 2.53 -1.59 -13.76
N ALA A 55 2.68 -2.57 -12.85
CA ALA A 55 1.96 -3.83 -12.95
C ALA A 55 0.48 -3.64 -12.59
N GLU A 56 -0.38 -4.47 -13.20
CA GLU A 56 -1.78 -4.58 -12.77
C GLU A 56 -1.89 -5.57 -11.60
N ALA A 57 -2.67 -5.19 -10.58
CA ALA A 57 -2.95 -6.09 -9.47
C ALA A 57 -3.81 -7.27 -9.94
N GLN A 58 -3.45 -8.47 -9.51
CA GLN A 58 -4.17 -9.71 -9.81
C GLN A 58 -4.65 -10.30 -8.50
N TYR A 59 -5.93 -10.64 -8.44
CA TYR A 59 -6.61 -11.05 -7.23
C TYR A 59 -6.89 -12.54 -7.26
N PHE A 60 -6.74 -13.21 -6.12
CA PHE A 60 -7.04 -14.64 -6.02
C PHE A 60 -8.56 -14.84 -5.89
N HIS A 61 -9.23 -13.93 -5.19
CA HIS A 61 -10.67 -13.95 -5.04
C HIS A 61 -11.33 -13.01 -6.08
N ASN A 62 -12.49 -13.42 -6.61
CA ASN A 62 -13.28 -12.58 -7.52
C ASN A 62 -14.07 -11.54 -6.71
N VAL A 63 -13.36 -10.65 -6.02
CA VAL A 63 -13.93 -9.66 -5.11
C VAL A 63 -14.13 -8.31 -5.81
N PRO A 64 -15.11 -7.50 -5.36
CA PRO A 64 -15.34 -6.15 -5.89
C PRO A 64 -14.20 -5.15 -5.58
N TRP A 65 -13.19 -5.55 -4.80
CA TRP A 65 -12.13 -4.69 -4.26
C TRP A 65 -10.93 -4.52 -5.22
N MET A 66 -11.17 -4.16 -6.48
CA MET A 66 -10.11 -3.97 -7.50
C MET A 66 -9.04 -2.94 -7.13
N ASN A 67 -9.23 -2.16 -6.06
CA ASN A 67 -8.32 -1.12 -5.61
C ASN A 67 -7.44 -1.50 -4.41
N GLU A 68 -7.69 -2.61 -3.71
CA GLU A 68 -6.96 -2.94 -2.47
C GLU A 68 -5.48 -3.20 -2.70
N GLY A 69 -5.11 -3.85 -3.80
CA GLY A 69 -3.70 -4.08 -4.15
C GLY A 69 -2.94 -2.78 -4.41
N PRO A 70 -3.38 -1.93 -5.36
CA PRO A 70 -2.76 -0.63 -5.59
C PRO A 70 -2.75 0.25 -4.34
N GLU A 71 -3.86 0.35 -3.62
CA GLU A 71 -3.96 1.14 -2.38
C GLU A 71 -2.92 0.69 -1.36
N PHE A 72 -2.81 -0.62 -1.11
CA PHE A 72 -1.79 -1.20 -0.23
C PHE A 72 -0.37 -0.84 -0.68
N ALA A 73 -0.04 -1.00 -1.97
CA ALA A 73 1.30 -0.71 -2.46
C ALA A 73 1.69 0.77 -2.30
N PHE A 74 0.79 1.70 -2.64
CA PHE A 74 1.04 3.13 -2.49
C PHE A 74 1.15 3.53 -1.01
N ASP A 75 0.29 2.99 -0.15
CA ASP A 75 0.29 3.26 1.27
C ASP A 75 1.57 2.76 1.96
N VAL A 76 2.04 1.56 1.63
CA VAL A 76 3.32 1.02 2.12
C VAL A 76 4.49 1.94 1.74
N VAL A 77 4.56 2.40 0.48
CA VAL A 77 5.60 3.33 0.04
C VAL A 77 5.46 4.68 0.75
N GLY A 78 4.23 5.15 0.99
CA GLY A 78 3.97 6.38 1.72
C GLY A 78 4.49 6.34 3.16
N ARG A 79 4.30 5.22 3.87
CA ARG A 79 4.67 5.06 5.29
C ARG A 79 6.13 4.70 5.51
N HIS A 80 6.68 3.82 4.68
CA HIS A 80 7.99 3.20 4.91
C HIS A 80 9.02 3.55 3.85
N GLY A 81 8.62 4.23 2.77
CA GLY A 81 9.52 4.68 1.72
C GLY A 81 10.41 5.85 2.15
N ASP A 82 11.19 6.34 1.19
CA ASP A 82 12.12 7.45 1.38
C ASP A 82 12.07 8.43 0.19
N ARG A 83 12.93 9.46 0.22
CA ARG A 83 12.95 10.50 -0.82
C ARG A 83 13.27 9.96 -2.22
N SER A 84 13.93 8.81 -2.35
CA SER A 84 14.20 8.19 -3.65
C SER A 84 12.93 7.66 -4.34
N ASP A 85 11.83 7.47 -3.59
CA ASP A 85 10.56 6.99 -4.14
C ASP A 85 9.71 8.12 -4.75
N ILE A 86 10.05 9.40 -4.54
CA ILE A 86 9.24 10.55 -4.96
C ILE A 86 9.05 10.56 -6.48
N ASP A 87 10.13 10.38 -7.24
CA ASP A 87 10.06 10.41 -8.69
C ASP A 87 9.26 9.22 -9.24
N MET A 88 9.37 8.05 -8.60
CA MET A 88 8.55 6.89 -8.91
C MET A 88 7.05 7.21 -8.72
N LEU A 89 6.68 7.80 -7.59
CA LEU A 89 5.29 8.15 -7.24
C LEU A 89 4.72 9.24 -8.15
N ARG A 90 5.52 10.24 -8.53
CA ARG A 90 5.09 11.34 -9.41
C ARG A 90 4.58 10.86 -10.76
N ARG A 91 5.13 9.77 -11.30
CA ARG A 91 4.67 9.13 -12.56
C ARG A 91 3.19 8.74 -12.51
N PHE A 92 2.65 8.50 -11.31
CA PHE A 92 1.29 8.05 -11.10
C PHE A 92 0.30 9.18 -10.75
N THR A 93 0.69 10.45 -10.82
CA THR A 93 -0.17 11.57 -10.34
C THR A 93 -1.06 12.17 -11.42
N ARG A 94 -0.54 12.49 -12.61
CA ARG A 94 -1.29 13.24 -13.63
C ARG A 94 -2.10 12.31 -14.53
N ALA A 95 -3.44 12.44 -14.49
CA ALA A 95 -4.39 11.68 -15.30
C ALA A 95 -4.24 10.14 -15.25
N HIS A 96 -3.64 9.63 -14.17
CA HIS A 96 -3.46 8.20 -13.95
C HIS A 96 -4.60 7.64 -13.10
N ARG A 97 -5.01 6.39 -13.36
CA ARG A 97 -6.08 5.72 -12.58
C ARG A 97 -5.77 5.61 -11.08
N HIS A 98 -4.50 5.57 -10.71
CA HIS A 98 -4.02 5.52 -9.32
C HIS A 98 -3.61 6.89 -8.74
N ALA A 99 -3.95 7.99 -9.40
CA ALA A 99 -3.57 9.36 -8.98
C ALA A 99 -3.89 9.68 -7.52
N LYS A 100 -5.06 9.25 -7.05
CA LYS A 100 -5.49 9.46 -5.67
C LYS A 100 -4.50 8.82 -4.67
N PHE A 101 -4.09 7.58 -4.93
CA PHE A 101 -3.18 6.84 -4.04
C PHE A 101 -1.76 7.40 -4.09
N ALA A 102 -1.28 7.75 -5.28
CA ALA A 102 0.04 8.38 -5.45
C ALA A 102 0.15 9.72 -4.71
N LEU A 103 -0.88 10.56 -4.81
CA LEU A 103 -0.91 11.85 -4.11
C LEU A 103 -0.99 11.67 -2.59
N ALA A 104 -1.73 10.66 -2.10
CA ALA A 104 -1.76 10.34 -0.68
C ALA A 104 -0.38 9.89 -0.17
N ALA A 105 0.29 8.97 -0.89
CA ALA A 105 1.63 8.49 -0.54
C ALA A 105 2.67 9.62 -0.50
N LEU A 106 2.66 10.53 -1.49
CA LEU A 106 3.54 11.70 -1.52
C LEU A 106 3.32 12.61 -0.30
N ARG A 107 2.07 12.88 0.08
CA ARG A 107 1.75 13.69 1.27
C ARG A 107 2.29 13.05 2.55
N THR A 108 2.17 11.73 2.68
CA THR A 108 2.70 10.99 3.83
C THR A 108 4.23 11.04 3.89
N LEU A 109 4.92 10.91 2.75
CA LEU A 109 6.37 11.04 2.69
C LEU A 109 6.85 12.45 3.07
N ASP A 110 6.15 13.48 2.59
CA ASP A 110 6.47 14.87 2.90
C ASP A 110 6.32 15.16 4.41
N SER A 111 5.29 14.62 5.07
CA SER A 111 5.09 14.81 6.52
C SER A 111 6.14 14.07 7.36
N LEU A 112 6.56 12.86 6.94
CA LEU A 112 7.65 12.13 7.59
C LEU A 112 9.00 12.85 7.43
N GLY A 113 9.25 13.42 6.26
CA GLY A 113 10.44 14.22 5.98
C GLY A 113 10.52 15.51 6.79
N ALA A 114 9.38 16.13 7.13
CA ALA A 114 9.30 17.31 7.98
C ALA A 114 9.50 16.99 9.48
N THR A 115 9.29 15.75 9.89
CA THR A 115 9.41 15.32 11.31
C THR A 115 10.85 14.89 11.67
N ARG A 116 11.70 14.62 10.67
CA ARG A 116 13.10 14.17 10.84
C ARG A 116 14.14 15.26 10.57
N ALA A 117 13.71 16.51 10.36
CA ALA A 117 14.56 17.68 10.13
C ALA A 117 14.55 18.57 11.38
#